data_AF-S9TMJ6-F1
#
_entry.id   AF-S9TMJ6-F1
#
_cell.length_a   1.000
_cell.length_b   1.000
_cell.length_c   1.000
_cell.angle_alpha   90.00
_cell.angle_beta   90.00
_cell.angle_gamma   90.00
#
_symmetry.space_group_name_H-M   'P 1'
#
loop_
_entity.id
_entity.type
_entity.pdbx_description
1 polymer ?
#
loop_
_entity_poly.entity_id
_entity_poly.type
_entity_poly.pdbx_seq_one_letter_code
_entity_poly.pdbx_strand_id
1 'polypeptide(L)'
;MHSSLSVSLLISPLFPFENATPYPLNLYPEKMRILSNLFSSLSWYLQHYPIRTNMVLTTVVGTFGDVVCQTVYEPIANTRPPLKRELLPDETKDSPFLVEMHSPYLYVKHLLQQRRASEDAAAAIDSEPPRDTKILVDLRRSLIFSSFNAVFGTPFFLCVYRNLDRLIKPATITRKKAFGKGMMSWSIAQSVNLIFLPYVTFVDHLIIYRDGRDGRRRVDEQYMPTAATADTHQGAPSSFLSALRKKLPFFPSKESAAEQKEEVKHIMGHYYRFENDKTFDFTEYVTCAKKDSIRKILVDLPDVMRYGFMFWSLNWLPLFYYVPGHFRLAYSQAVQVVWSGIMSHLLHRGGARLRADMQTLDMKQYTGAYARATIR
;
A
#
# COMPACT_ATOMS: atom_id res chain seq x y z
N MET A 1 -25.46 -10.84 22.40
CA MET A 1 -25.45 -11.99 21.46
C MET A 1 -24.26 -11.81 20.53
N HIS A 2 -23.11 -12.39 20.90
CA HIS A 2 -21.86 -12.27 20.14
C HIS A 2 -21.66 -13.54 19.31
N SER A 3 -21.88 -13.45 18.00
CA SER A 3 -21.52 -14.49 17.03
C SER A 3 -20.05 -14.30 16.64
N SER A 4 -19.16 -15.11 17.22
CA SER A 4 -17.78 -15.28 16.76
C SER A 4 -17.79 -16.07 15.45
N LEU A 5 -17.66 -15.38 14.33
CA LEU A 5 -17.41 -16.01 13.02
C LEU A 5 -15.94 -16.47 12.98
N SER A 6 -15.71 -17.73 13.38
CA SER A 6 -14.45 -18.43 13.12
C SER A 6 -14.28 -18.64 11.62
N VAL A 7 -13.38 -17.88 11.00
CA VAL A 7 -12.89 -18.08 9.63
C VAL A 7 -11.89 -19.26 9.63
N SER A 8 -12.39 -20.47 9.89
CA SER A 8 -11.54 -21.69 9.96
C SER A 8 -11.96 -22.81 9.01
N LEU A 9 -12.89 -22.58 8.09
CA LEU A 9 -13.36 -23.62 7.17
C LEU A 9 -13.63 -23.03 5.79
N LEU A 10 -12.63 -23.03 4.90
CA LEU A 10 -12.86 -22.94 3.45
C LEU A 10 -11.64 -23.39 2.62
N ILE A 11 -10.87 -24.38 3.10
CA ILE A 11 -9.88 -25.09 2.26
C ILE A 11 -9.97 -26.60 2.54
N SER A 12 -11.02 -27.23 2.01
CA SER A 12 -11.09 -28.62 1.47
C SER A 12 -12.54 -29.11 1.42
N PRO A 13 -12.94 -29.96 0.44
CA PRO A 13 -12.10 -30.78 -0.41
C PRO A 13 -12.29 -30.46 -1.91
N LEU A 14 -11.29 -29.86 -2.56
CA LEU A 14 -11.25 -29.73 -4.02
C LEU A 14 -10.26 -30.70 -4.69
N PHE A 15 -9.76 -31.68 -3.94
CA PHE A 15 -8.68 -32.57 -4.40
C PHE A 15 -9.08 -34.05 -4.24
N PRO A 16 -9.76 -34.66 -5.23
CA PRO A 16 -9.77 -36.11 -5.33
C PRO A 16 -8.36 -36.57 -5.71
N PHE A 17 -7.69 -37.24 -4.77
CA PHE A 17 -6.43 -37.94 -5.00
C PHE A 17 -6.75 -39.30 -5.62
N GLU A 18 -6.44 -39.48 -6.90
CA GLU A 18 -6.45 -40.80 -7.53
C GLU A 18 -5.11 -41.04 -8.24
N ASN A 19 -4.37 -42.03 -7.72
CA ASN A 19 -3.30 -42.79 -8.34
C ASN A 19 -2.08 -42.03 -8.91
N ALA A 20 -1.13 -41.68 -8.04
CA ALA A 20 0.29 -41.55 -8.41
C ALA A 20 1.10 -42.67 -7.72
N THR A 21 1.90 -43.39 -8.50
CA THR A 21 2.69 -44.54 -8.05
C THR A 21 3.76 -44.15 -6.99
N PRO A 22 3.90 -44.90 -5.88
CA PRO A 22 4.84 -44.55 -4.82
C PRO A 22 6.27 -45.01 -5.13
N TYR A 23 7.23 -44.09 -4.99
CA TYR A 23 8.64 -44.45 -4.79
C TYR A 23 8.83 -45.04 -3.37
N PRO A 24 9.74 -46.01 -3.16
CA PRO A 24 9.94 -46.63 -1.85
C PRO A 24 10.50 -45.62 -0.84
N LEU A 25 9.66 -45.22 0.11
CA LEU A 25 9.82 -44.08 1.02
C LEU A 25 10.13 -44.52 2.48
N ASN A 26 10.75 -45.68 2.66
CA ASN A 26 10.84 -46.37 3.97
C ASN A 26 11.92 -45.86 4.94
N LEU A 27 12.49 -44.65 4.75
CA LEU A 27 13.55 -44.14 5.63
C LEU A 27 13.39 -42.69 6.08
N TYR A 28 12.26 -42.05 5.79
CA TYR A 28 12.04 -40.67 6.19
C TYR A 28 11.18 -40.56 7.45
N PRO A 29 11.55 -39.68 8.42
CA PRO A 29 10.67 -39.37 9.55
C PRO A 29 9.32 -38.90 9.01
N GLU A 30 8.22 -39.29 9.67
CA GLU A 30 6.84 -39.04 9.24
C GLU A 30 6.57 -37.59 8.77
N LYS A 31 7.20 -36.61 9.42
CA LYS A 31 7.13 -35.18 9.05
C LYS A 31 7.64 -34.88 7.64
N MET A 32 8.67 -35.58 7.17
CA MET A 32 9.22 -35.44 5.81
C MET A 32 8.27 -36.03 4.76
N ARG A 33 7.46 -37.04 5.13
CA ARG A 33 6.44 -37.61 4.23
C ARG A 33 5.31 -36.61 3.96
N ILE A 34 4.86 -35.88 4.98
CA ILE A 34 3.81 -34.85 4.83
C ILE A 34 4.29 -33.74 3.89
N LEU A 35 5.50 -33.22 4.10
CA LEU A 35 6.08 -32.19 3.24
C LEU A 35 6.28 -32.70 1.81
N SER A 36 6.79 -33.92 1.63
CA SER A 36 6.96 -34.53 0.31
C SER A 36 5.64 -34.64 -0.44
N ASN A 37 4.57 -35.10 0.23
CA ASN A 37 3.23 -35.19 -0.36
C ASN A 37 2.68 -33.80 -0.74
N LEU A 38 2.88 -32.79 0.13
CA LEU A 38 2.47 -31.42 -0.13
C LEU A 38 3.17 -30.84 -1.37
N PHE A 39 4.50 -30.99 -1.47
CA PHE A 39 5.27 -30.50 -2.62
C PHE A 39 4.98 -31.28 -3.90
N SER A 40 4.74 -32.59 -3.81
CA SER A 40 4.34 -33.40 -4.95
C SER A 40 2.98 -32.96 -5.51
N SER A 41 2.00 -32.77 -4.61
CA SER A 41 0.69 -32.24 -4.96
C SER A 41 0.78 -30.84 -5.58
N LEU A 42 1.52 -29.93 -4.92
CA LEU A 42 1.75 -28.58 -5.42
C LEU A 42 2.43 -28.58 -6.80
N SER A 43 3.44 -29.44 -7.01
CA SER A 43 4.10 -29.62 -8.30
C SER A 43 3.09 -30.01 -9.37
N TRP A 44 2.25 -30.99 -9.09
CA TRP A 44 1.20 -31.44 -10.00
C TRP A 44 0.23 -30.30 -10.37
N TYR A 45 -0.25 -29.53 -9.39
CA TYR A 45 -1.13 -28.39 -9.62
C TYR A 45 -0.47 -27.24 -10.40
N LEU A 46 0.82 -27.00 -10.17
CA LEU A 46 1.58 -25.99 -10.91
C LEU A 46 1.81 -26.41 -12.36
N GLN A 47 1.92 -27.70 -12.64
CA GLN A 47 2.07 -28.22 -14.00
C GLN A 47 0.74 -28.24 -14.78
N HIS A 48 -0.34 -28.71 -14.15
CA HIS A 48 -1.63 -28.90 -14.82
C HIS A 48 -2.52 -27.63 -14.83
N TYR A 49 -2.42 -26.81 -13.78
CA TYR A 49 -3.24 -25.60 -13.62
C TYR A 49 -2.39 -24.37 -13.25
N PRO A 50 -1.34 -24.03 -14.03
CA PRO A 50 -0.35 -23.02 -13.66
C PRO A 50 -0.96 -21.67 -13.32
N ILE A 51 -1.93 -21.20 -14.10
CA ILE A 51 -2.56 -19.88 -13.86
C ILE A 51 -3.35 -19.90 -12.56
N ARG A 52 -4.28 -20.85 -12.39
CA ARG A 52 -5.17 -20.91 -11.21
C ARG A 52 -4.36 -21.07 -9.92
N THR A 53 -3.42 -22.01 -9.91
CA THR A 53 -2.58 -22.30 -8.75
C THR A 53 -1.73 -21.08 -8.38
N ASN A 54 -1.06 -20.45 -9.35
CA ASN A 54 -0.27 -19.25 -9.07
C ASN A 54 -1.15 -18.05 -8.68
N MET A 55 -2.37 -17.90 -9.19
CA MET A 55 -3.28 -16.82 -8.74
C MET A 55 -3.63 -16.99 -7.26
N VAL A 56 -3.98 -18.21 -6.83
CA VAL A 56 -4.29 -18.51 -5.42
C VAL A 56 -3.07 -18.22 -4.53
N LEU A 57 -1.88 -18.71 -4.93
CA LEU A 57 -0.65 -18.45 -4.20
C LEU A 57 -0.34 -16.94 -4.13
N THR A 58 -0.46 -16.22 -5.23
CA THR A 58 -0.27 -14.76 -5.26
C THR A 58 -1.24 -14.03 -4.34
N THR A 59 -2.51 -14.42 -4.32
CA THR A 59 -3.50 -13.79 -3.44
C THR A 59 -3.14 -14.01 -1.98
N VAL A 60 -2.89 -15.27 -1.60
CA VAL A 60 -2.50 -15.63 -0.22
C VAL A 60 -1.24 -14.87 0.19
N VAL A 61 -0.14 -15.05 -0.56
CA VAL A 61 1.16 -14.41 -0.29
C VAL A 61 1.05 -12.89 -0.29
N GLY A 62 0.36 -12.31 -1.27
CA GLY A 62 0.19 -10.87 -1.39
C GLY A 62 -0.54 -10.28 -0.18
N THR A 63 -1.60 -10.96 0.29
CA THR A 63 -2.31 -10.57 1.51
C THR A 63 -1.40 -10.69 2.74
N PHE A 64 -0.72 -11.82 2.93
CA PHE A 64 0.15 -12.02 4.08
C PHE A 64 1.36 -11.09 4.11
N GLY A 65 1.97 -10.78 2.96
CA GLY A 65 3.14 -9.91 2.89
C GLY A 65 2.88 -8.49 3.40
N ASP A 66 1.72 -7.92 3.08
CA ASP A 66 1.33 -6.61 3.59
C ASP A 66 0.92 -6.66 5.07
N VAL A 67 0.26 -7.73 5.53
CA VAL A 67 0.00 -7.93 6.97
C VAL A 67 1.30 -7.99 7.78
N VAL A 68 2.32 -8.70 7.29
CA VAL A 68 3.66 -8.72 7.90
C VAL A 68 4.28 -7.32 7.89
N CYS A 69 4.07 -6.53 6.84
CA CYS A 69 4.50 -5.14 6.82
C CYS A 69 3.92 -4.30 7.94
N GLN A 70 2.59 -4.34 8.07
CA GLN A 70 1.87 -3.54 9.07
C GLN A 70 2.17 -4.01 10.50
N THR A 71 2.36 -5.31 10.71
CA THR A 71 2.54 -5.89 12.05
C THR A 71 3.99 -6.00 12.50
N VAL A 72 4.96 -6.06 11.59
CA VAL A 72 6.38 -6.29 11.92
C VAL A 72 7.25 -5.14 11.44
N TYR A 73 7.24 -4.85 10.13
CA TYR A 73 8.19 -3.88 9.56
C TYR A 73 7.89 -2.43 9.97
N GLU A 74 6.64 -1.98 9.91
CA GLU A 74 6.26 -0.62 10.31
C GLU A 74 6.61 -0.33 11.79
N PRO A 75 6.32 -1.24 12.75
CA PRO A 75 6.76 -1.10 14.14
C PRO A 75 8.27 -1.10 14.36
N ILE A 76 9.01 -1.94 13.62
CA ILE A 76 10.48 -1.98 13.72
C ILE A 76 11.09 -0.66 13.27
N ALA A 77 10.63 -0.15 12.13
CA ALA A 77 11.22 1.02 11.51
C ALA A 77 10.79 2.32 12.21
N ASN A 78 9.75 2.29 13.05
CA ASN A 78 9.10 3.48 13.64
C ASN A 78 8.80 4.57 12.60
N THR A 79 8.53 4.15 11.36
CA THR A 79 8.40 5.09 10.24
C THR A 79 7.08 5.84 10.30
N ARG A 80 6.10 5.31 11.04
CA ARG A 80 4.78 5.90 11.21
C ARG A 80 4.25 5.63 12.62
N PRO A 81 3.43 6.54 13.17
CA PRO A 81 2.60 6.21 14.32
C PRO A 81 1.66 5.05 13.94
N PRO A 82 1.40 4.10 14.86
CA PRO A 82 0.45 3.03 14.63
C PRO A 82 -0.91 3.58 14.20
N LEU A 83 -1.55 2.93 13.24
CA LEU A 83 -2.90 3.30 12.83
C LEU A 83 -3.85 3.10 14.03
N LYS A 84 -4.62 4.14 14.36
CA LYS A 84 -5.66 4.08 15.39
C LYS A 84 -7.02 4.29 14.74
N ARG A 85 -8.05 3.56 15.22
CA ARG A 85 -9.42 3.68 14.71
C ARG A 85 -9.95 5.12 14.80
N GLU A 86 -9.58 5.82 15.86
CA GLU A 86 -9.96 7.23 16.13
C GLU A 86 -9.42 8.22 15.09
N LEU A 87 -8.35 7.86 14.36
CA LEU A 87 -7.75 8.72 13.34
C LEU A 87 -8.34 8.48 11.95
N LEU A 88 -9.20 7.48 11.80
CA LEU A 88 -9.84 7.13 10.53
C LEU A 88 -11.13 7.93 10.34
N PRO A 89 -11.51 8.27 9.09
CA PRO A 89 -12.82 8.83 8.78
C PRO A 89 -13.95 7.96 9.35
N ASP A 90 -15.03 8.60 9.80
CA ASP A 90 -16.20 7.94 10.42
C ASP A 90 -16.80 6.84 9.54
N GLU A 91 -16.75 7.02 8.22
CA GLU A 91 -17.25 6.07 7.23
C GLU A 91 -16.37 4.82 7.08
N THR A 92 -15.14 4.85 7.59
CA THR A 92 -14.15 3.77 7.42
C THR A 92 -13.72 3.12 8.72
N LYS A 93 -13.89 3.79 9.87
CA LYS A 93 -13.46 3.29 11.18
C LYS A 93 -14.08 1.94 11.57
N ASP A 94 -15.29 1.67 11.08
CA ASP A 94 -16.06 0.45 11.34
C ASP A 94 -15.97 -0.58 10.21
N SER A 95 -15.00 -0.42 9.30
CA SER A 95 -14.82 -1.37 8.19
C SER A 95 -14.46 -2.77 8.72
N PRO A 96 -15.09 -3.84 8.22
CA PRO A 96 -14.75 -5.21 8.60
C PRO A 96 -13.34 -5.63 8.16
N PHE A 97 -12.70 -4.84 7.29
CA PHE A 97 -11.32 -5.03 6.85
C PHE A 97 -10.28 -4.40 7.79
N LEU A 98 -10.71 -3.73 8.86
CA LEU A 98 -9.85 -3.24 9.92
C LEU A 98 -9.78 -4.25 11.05
N VAL A 99 -8.66 -4.94 11.16
CA VAL A 99 -8.46 -6.04 12.12
C VAL A 99 -7.42 -5.64 13.13
N GLU A 100 -7.75 -5.74 14.42
CA GLU A 100 -6.75 -5.59 15.47
C GLU A 100 -6.04 -6.93 15.69
N MET A 101 -4.72 -6.92 15.66
CA MET A 101 -3.92 -8.10 15.94
C MET A 101 -2.64 -7.74 16.69
N HIS A 102 -2.10 -8.71 17.44
CA HIS A 102 -0.85 -8.54 18.15
C HIS A 102 0.34 -8.54 17.17
N SER A 103 1.18 -7.53 17.29
CA SER A 103 2.47 -7.49 16.58
C SER A 103 3.42 -8.53 17.16
N PRO A 104 3.91 -9.50 16.36
CA PRO A 104 4.93 -10.43 16.83
C PRO A 104 6.20 -9.70 17.30
N TYR A 105 6.57 -8.61 16.62
CA TYR A 105 7.74 -7.82 16.98
C TYR A 105 7.57 -7.11 18.32
N LEU A 106 6.47 -6.37 18.52
CA LEU A 106 6.24 -5.66 19.78
C LEU A 106 6.07 -6.64 20.94
N TYR A 107 5.44 -7.78 20.71
CA TYR A 107 5.32 -8.84 21.70
C TYR A 107 6.70 -9.38 22.13
N VAL A 108 7.55 -9.75 21.18
CA VAL A 108 8.92 -10.22 21.50
C VAL A 108 9.74 -9.12 22.17
N LYS A 109 9.62 -7.87 21.72
CA LYS A 109 10.29 -6.72 22.34
C LYS A 109 9.85 -6.54 23.79
N HIS A 110 8.56 -6.65 24.06
CA HIS A 110 7.99 -6.57 25.40
C HIS A 110 8.51 -7.70 26.30
N LEU A 111 8.48 -8.95 25.84
CA LEU A 111 9.04 -10.10 26.57
C LEU A 111 10.52 -9.91 26.90
N LEU A 112 11.31 -9.38 25.96
CA LEU A 112 12.74 -9.10 26.19
C LEU A 112 12.95 -7.96 27.21
N GLN A 113 12.07 -6.96 27.24
CA GLN A 113 12.12 -5.88 28.23
C GLN A 113 11.74 -6.40 29.62
N GLN A 114 10.69 -7.21 29.74
CA GLN A 114 10.29 -7.85 31.00
C GLN A 114 11.41 -8.74 31.55
N ARG A 115 12.04 -9.57 30.71
CA ARG A 115 13.18 -10.41 31.12
C ARG A 115 14.40 -9.61 31.59
N ARG A 116 14.58 -8.38 31.11
CA ARG A 116 15.65 -7.49 31.58
C ARG A 116 15.30 -6.80 32.89
N ALA A 117 14.01 -6.61 33.17
CA ALA A 117 13.51 -5.92 34.35
C ALA A 117 13.24 -6.88 35.54
N SER A 118 12.95 -8.15 35.27
CA SER A 118 12.66 -9.18 36.28
C SER A 118 13.86 -10.13 36.42
N GLU A 119 14.33 -10.34 37.66
CA GLU A 119 15.28 -11.42 37.97
C GLU A 119 14.64 -12.81 37.79
N ASP A 120 13.31 -12.91 37.92
CA ASP A 120 12.53 -14.12 37.71
C ASP A 120 11.86 -14.10 36.32
N ALA A 121 12.57 -14.61 35.31
CA ALA A 121 12.12 -14.62 33.92
C ALA A 121 10.94 -15.57 33.62
N ALA A 122 10.63 -16.49 34.54
CA ALA A 122 9.61 -17.54 34.34
C ALA A 122 8.18 -17.01 34.48
N ALA A 123 7.92 -16.06 35.39
CA ALA A 123 6.58 -15.50 35.61
C ALA A 123 6.10 -14.57 34.48
N ALA A 124 7.01 -14.08 33.63
CA ALA A 124 6.69 -13.16 32.54
C ALA A 124 6.04 -13.82 31.31
N ILE A 125 6.13 -15.15 31.19
CA ILE A 125 5.63 -15.88 30.00
C ILE A 125 4.10 -16.10 30.08
N ASP A 126 3.53 -16.13 31.29
CA ASP A 126 2.11 -16.43 31.51
C ASP A 126 1.21 -15.18 31.60
N SER A 127 1.78 -13.97 31.56
CA SER A 127 0.98 -12.73 31.55
C SER A 127 0.39 -12.45 30.17
N GLU A 128 -0.88 -12.02 30.12
CA GLU A 128 -1.51 -11.59 28.87
C GLU A 128 -0.66 -10.54 28.14
N PRO A 129 -0.53 -10.62 26.80
CA PRO A 129 0.21 -9.64 26.03
C PRO A 129 -0.37 -8.24 26.28
N PRO A 130 0.46 -7.24 26.61
CA PRO A 130 -0.05 -5.94 26.97
C PRO A 130 -0.71 -5.25 25.77
N ARG A 131 -1.66 -4.36 26.08
CA ARG A 131 -2.50 -3.69 25.08
C ARG A 131 -1.70 -2.86 24.07
N ASP A 132 -0.49 -2.43 24.43
CA ASP A 132 0.45 -1.70 23.58
C ASP A 132 1.02 -2.54 22.43
N THR A 133 0.87 -3.86 22.47
CA THR A 133 1.31 -4.77 21.38
C THR A 133 0.28 -4.91 20.25
N LYS A 134 -0.95 -4.42 20.44
CA LYS A 134 -2.01 -4.50 19.43
C LYS A 134 -1.83 -3.42 18.37
N ILE A 135 -1.91 -3.83 17.11
CA ILE A 135 -1.87 -2.94 15.95
C ILE A 135 -3.16 -3.11 15.15
N LEU A 136 -3.71 -1.99 14.69
CA LEU A 136 -4.79 -1.99 13.71
C LEU A 136 -4.22 -2.21 12.32
N VAL A 137 -4.57 -3.34 11.72
CA VAL A 137 -4.18 -3.74 10.36
C VAL A 137 -5.32 -3.43 9.40
N ASP A 138 -4.99 -2.72 8.32
CA ASP A 138 -5.92 -2.43 7.23
C ASP A 138 -5.74 -3.44 6.09
N LEU A 139 -6.64 -4.43 6.05
CA LEU A 139 -6.63 -5.49 5.04
C LEU A 139 -6.99 -4.98 3.64
N ARG A 140 -7.56 -3.76 3.52
CA ARG A 140 -7.86 -3.17 2.20
C ARG A 140 -6.56 -2.94 1.43
N ARG A 141 -5.49 -2.45 2.10
CA ARG A 141 -4.15 -2.30 1.50
C ARG A 141 -3.65 -3.62 0.93
N SER A 142 -3.78 -4.68 1.72
CA SER A 142 -3.33 -6.03 1.35
C SER A 142 -4.12 -6.59 0.17
N LEU A 143 -5.44 -6.35 0.13
CA LEU A 143 -6.31 -6.75 -0.98
C LEU A 143 -5.95 -6.02 -2.28
N ILE A 144 -5.74 -4.70 -2.23
CA ILE A 144 -5.35 -3.88 -3.40
C ILE A 144 -4.02 -4.35 -3.99
N PHE A 145 -3.03 -4.62 -3.14
CA PHE A 145 -1.75 -5.18 -3.59
C PHE A 145 -1.91 -6.57 -4.22
N SER A 146 -2.69 -7.43 -3.58
CA SER A 146 -2.90 -8.80 -4.04
C SER A 146 -3.70 -8.87 -5.35
N SER A 147 -4.69 -7.99 -5.56
CA SER A 147 -5.56 -8.00 -6.72
C SER A 147 -4.79 -7.70 -8.01
N PHE A 148 -3.88 -6.71 -7.98
CA PHE A 148 -3.03 -6.44 -9.14
C PHE A 148 -2.19 -7.64 -9.54
N ASN A 149 -1.52 -8.25 -8.55
CA ASN A 149 -0.63 -9.36 -8.82
C ASN A 149 -1.40 -10.62 -9.24
N ALA A 150 -2.58 -10.86 -8.69
CA ALA A 150 -3.40 -12.00 -9.07
C ALA A 150 -3.93 -11.85 -10.49
N VAL A 151 -4.54 -10.70 -10.82
CA VAL A 151 -5.24 -10.49 -12.10
C VAL A 151 -4.26 -10.19 -13.23
N PHE A 152 -3.27 -9.33 -13.01
CA PHE A 152 -2.33 -8.90 -14.05
C PHE A 152 -0.96 -9.55 -13.89
N GLY A 153 -0.36 -9.45 -12.70
CA GLY A 153 1.04 -9.87 -12.50
C GLY A 153 1.28 -11.35 -12.80
N THR A 154 0.43 -12.23 -12.30
CA THR A 154 0.54 -13.69 -12.44
C THR A 154 0.52 -14.14 -13.91
N PRO A 155 -0.52 -13.86 -14.71
CA PRO A 155 -0.54 -14.26 -16.11
C PRO A 155 0.59 -13.60 -16.91
N PHE A 156 0.91 -12.33 -16.61
CA PHE A 156 1.99 -11.61 -17.27
C PHE A 156 3.35 -12.28 -17.03
N PHE A 157 3.73 -12.55 -15.77
CA PHE A 157 5.03 -13.16 -15.45
C PHE A 157 5.12 -14.62 -15.86
N LEU A 158 4.02 -15.38 -15.88
CA LEU A 158 4.00 -16.70 -16.52
C LEU A 158 4.38 -16.60 -18.00
N CYS A 159 3.83 -15.62 -18.72
CA CYS A 159 4.18 -15.38 -20.12
C CYS A 159 5.66 -14.97 -20.27
N VAL A 160 6.14 -14.04 -19.43
CA VAL A 160 7.54 -13.59 -19.43
C VAL A 160 8.48 -14.76 -19.19
N TYR A 161 8.27 -15.58 -18.15
CA TYR A 161 9.13 -16.73 -17.86
C TYR A 161 9.10 -17.77 -18.97
N ARG A 162 7.93 -18.04 -19.56
CA ARG A 162 7.82 -18.94 -20.72
C ARG A 162 8.63 -18.43 -21.91
N ASN A 163 8.60 -17.12 -22.18
CA ASN A 163 9.37 -16.52 -23.27
C ASN A 163 10.87 -16.52 -22.97
N LEU A 164 11.28 -16.19 -21.73
CA LEU A 164 12.68 -16.26 -21.31
C LEU A 164 13.24 -17.68 -21.38
N ASP A 165 12.42 -18.70 -21.13
CA ASP A 165 12.81 -20.11 -21.26
C ASP A 165 12.91 -20.59 -22.71
N ARG A 166 12.13 -19.99 -23.62
CA ARG A 166 12.30 -20.22 -25.06
C ARG A 166 13.59 -19.59 -25.58
N LEU A 167 13.90 -18.38 -25.12
CA LEU A 167 15.11 -17.65 -25.52
C LEU A 167 16.39 -18.31 -24.99
N ILE A 168 16.38 -18.73 -23.73
CA ILE A 168 17.52 -19.38 -23.09
C ILE A 168 17.01 -20.67 -22.45
N LYS A 169 17.27 -21.81 -23.10
CA LYS A 169 16.73 -23.11 -22.66
C LYS A 169 17.20 -23.47 -21.24
N PRO A 170 16.32 -23.94 -20.35
CA PRO A 170 16.70 -24.36 -18.99
C PRO A 170 17.77 -25.44 -18.98
N ALA A 171 17.76 -26.37 -19.95
CA ALA A 171 18.73 -27.48 -20.02
C ALA A 171 20.19 -27.04 -20.24
N THR A 172 20.41 -25.83 -20.77
CA THR A 172 21.76 -25.30 -21.08
C THR A 172 22.10 -24.06 -20.26
N ILE A 173 21.40 -23.85 -19.14
CA ILE A 173 21.57 -22.67 -18.32
C ILE A 173 22.86 -22.76 -17.49
N THR A 174 23.78 -21.83 -17.74
CA THR A 174 24.95 -21.62 -16.89
C THR A 174 24.64 -20.55 -15.85
N ARG A 175 25.44 -20.44 -14.78
CA ARG A 175 25.28 -19.38 -13.77
C ARG A 175 25.26 -17.98 -14.38
N LYS A 176 26.13 -17.72 -15.37
CA LYS A 176 26.18 -16.45 -16.11
C LYS A 176 24.88 -16.19 -16.89
N LYS A 177 24.35 -17.20 -17.58
CA LYS A 177 23.07 -17.09 -18.32
C LYS A 177 21.88 -16.92 -17.38
N ALA A 178 21.89 -17.54 -16.20
CA ALA A 178 20.86 -17.38 -15.18
C ALA A 178 20.82 -15.94 -14.65
N PHE A 179 21.98 -15.33 -14.40
CA PHE A 179 22.07 -13.92 -14.03
C PHE A 179 21.53 -13.01 -15.14
N GLY A 180 21.89 -13.28 -16.40
CA GLY A 180 21.36 -12.57 -17.57
C GLY A 180 19.83 -12.64 -17.68
N LYS A 181 19.24 -13.83 -17.48
CA LYS A 181 17.78 -13.99 -17.39
C LYS A 181 17.19 -13.18 -16.24
N GLY A 182 17.85 -13.19 -15.08
CA GLY A 182 17.49 -12.41 -13.92
C GLY A 182 17.38 -10.92 -14.22
N MET A 183 18.43 -10.37 -14.83
CA MET A 183 18.47 -8.98 -15.25
C MET A 183 17.38 -8.64 -16.27
N MET A 184 17.15 -9.49 -17.28
CA MET A 184 16.05 -9.29 -18.24
C MET A 184 14.67 -9.29 -17.57
N SER A 185 14.43 -10.26 -16.68
CA SER A 185 13.18 -10.33 -15.91
C SER A 185 13.00 -9.10 -15.01
N TRP A 186 14.07 -8.60 -14.39
CA TRP A 186 14.03 -7.41 -13.55
C TRP A 186 13.71 -6.16 -14.37
N SER A 187 14.32 -5.98 -15.54
CA SER A 187 14.04 -4.84 -16.43
C SER A 187 12.56 -4.82 -16.85
N ILE A 188 12.02 -5.98 -17.22
CA ILE A 188 10.59 -6.12 -17.54
C ILE A 188 9.72 -5.79 -16.32
N ALA A 189 10.11 -6.23 -15.13
CA ALA A 189 9.39 -5.92 -13.89
C ALA A 189 9.38 -4.41 -13.59
N GLN A 190 10.43 -3.65 -13.94
CA GLN A 190 10.42 -2.19 -13.76
C GLN A 190 9.40 -1.50 -14.68
N SER A 191 9.21 -2.00 -15.90
CA SER A 191 8.14 -1.51 -16.78
C SER A 191 6.75 -1.79 -16.19
N VAL A 192 6.56 -2.92 -15.50
CA VAL A 192 5.32 -3.22 -14.78
C VAL A 192 5.12 -2.26 -13.60
N ASN A 193 6.19 -1.87 -12.89
CA ASN A 193 6.09 -0.92 -11.79
C ASN A 193 5.52 0.44 -12.21
N LEU A 194 5.76 0.88 -13.47
CA LEU A 194 5.15 2.09 -14.02
C LEU A 194 3.62 2.03 -14.13
N ILE A 195 3.06 0.83 -14.24
CA ILE A 195 1.61 0.58 -14.31
C ILE A 195 1.06 0.30 -12.91
N PHE A 196 1.81 -0.47 -12.12
CA PHE A 196 1.46 -0.85 -10.77
C PHE A 196 1.29 0.35 -9.83
N LEU A 197 2.21 1.32 -9.88
CA LEU A 197 2.18 2.48 -8.99
C LEU A 197 0.91 3.33 -9.19
N PRO A 198 0.52 3.72 -10.43
CA PRO A 198 -0.79 4.31 -10.68
C PRO A 198 -1.93 3.42 -10.21
N TYR A 199 -1.95 2.14 -10.57
CA TYR A 199 -3.04 1.24 -10.19
C TYR A 199 -3.31 1.26 -8.68
N VAL A 200 -2.28 1.00 -7.86
CA VAL A 200 -2.44 0.98 -6.40
C VAL A 200 -2.91 2.34 -5.90
N THR A 201 -2.40 3.42 -6.48
CA THR A 201 -2.78 4.78 -6.07
C THR A 201 -4.24 5.10 -6.38
N PHE A 202 -4.70 4.82 -7.59
CA PHE A 202 -6.11 5.03 -7.96
C PHE A 202 -7.04 4.19 -7.09
N VAL A 203 -6.69 2.94 -6.81
CA VAL A 203 -7.53 2.07 -5.99
C VAL A 203 -7.47 2.46 -4.51
N ASP A 204 -6.32 2.87 -3.98
CA ASP A 204 -6.18 3.44 -2.62
C ASP A 204 -7.08 4.67 -2.46
N HIS A 205 -7.04 5.57 -3.44
CA HIS A 205 -7.88 6.78 -3.47
C HIS A 205 -9.37 6.44 -3.51
N LEU A 206 -9.75 5.37 -4.20
CA LEU A 206 -11.15 4.96 -4.32
C LEU A 206 -11.67 4.24 -3.06
N ILE A 207 -10.88 3.34 -2.49
CA ILE A 207 -11.31 2.40 -1.44
C ILE A 207 -10.95 2.90 -0.04
N ILE A 208 -9.73 3.44 0.15
CA ILE A 208 -9.19 3.79 1.45
C ILE A 208 -9.43 5.26 1.74
N TYR A 209 -8.99 6.15 0.85
CA TYR A 209 -9.10 7.60 1.07
C TYR A 209 -10.44 8.15 0.66
N ARG A 210 -11.15 7.44 -0.23
CA ARG A 210 -12.48 7.83 -0.74
C ARG A 210 -12.48 9.26 -1.28
N ASP A 211 -11.38 9.66 -1.90
CA ASP A 211 -11.24 10.96 -2.55
C ASP A 211 -12.37 11.12 -3.57
N GLY A 212 -13.00 12.30 -3.56
CA GLY A 212 -14.23 12.57 -4.32
C GLY A 212 -15.54 12.21 -3.60
N ARG A 213 -15.57 11.46 -2.48
CA ARG A 213 -16.81 11.21 -1.69
C ARG A 213 -16.85 11.91 -0.33
N ASP A 214 -15.70 12.24 0.22
CA ASP A 214 -15.56 12.48 1.66
C ASP A 214 -15.94 13.89 2.15
N GLY A 215 -16.72 14.68 1.39
CA GLY A 215 -17.18 16.02 1.83
C GLY A 215 -16.04 16.99 2.18
N ARG A 216 -14.79 16.62 1.92
CA ARG A 216 -13.63 17.49 2.03
C ARG A 216 -13.43 18.29 0.75
N ARG A 217 -14.54 18.65 0.08
CA ARG A 217 -14.50 19.68 -0.94
C ARG A 217 -13.85 20.88 -0.28
N ARG A 218 -12.65 21.22 -0.74
CA ARG A 218 -12.07 22.53 -0.46
C ARG A 218 -12.87 23.49 -1.32
N VAL A 219 -14.00 23.94 -0.79
CA VAL A 219 -14.97 24.67 -1.61
C VAL A 219 -14.39 26.01 -2.02
N ASP A 220 -13.63 26.67 -1.14
CA ASP A 220 -12.85 27.85 -1.49
C ASP A 220 -11.77 28.08 -0.44
N GLU A 221 -10.54 28.37 -0.88
CA GLU A 221 -9.55 29.01 -0.02
C GLU A 221 -9.95 30.48 0.09
N GLN A 222 -10.75 30.82 1.12
CA GLN A 222 -11.05 32.22 1.39
C GLN A 222 -9.81 32.89 2.01
N TYR A 223 -9.11 33.68 1.21
CA TYR A 223 -8.16 34.66 1.71
C TYR A 223 -8.95 35.68 2.54
N MET A 224 -8.93 35.55 3.86
CA MET A 224 -9.34 36.65 4.74
C MET A 224 -8.27 37.74 4.58
N PRO A 225 -8.60 38.94 4.06
CA PRO A 225 -7.68 40.05 4.19
C PRO A 225 -7.47 40.26 5.69
N THR A 226 -6.24 40.05 6.15
CA THR A 226 -5.83 40.40 7.52
C THR A 226 -6.30 41.82 7.80
N ALA A 227 -7.15 41.99 8.82
CA ALA A 227 -7.73 43.27 9.23
C ALA A 227 -6.68 44.29 9.75
N ALA A 228 -5.40 44.09 9.45
CA ALA A 228 -4.28 44.90 9.92
C ALA A 228 -3.79 45.95 8.90
N THR A 229 -4.42 46.09 7.74
CA THR A 229 -4.06 47.11 6.72
C THR A 229 -5.26 47.90 6.20
N ALA A 230 -6.27 48.15 7.04
CA ALA A 230 -7.38 49.05 6.71
C ALA A 230 -7.06 50.54 6.94
N ASP A 231 -5.98 50.87 7.66
CA ASP A 231 -5.56 52.24 7.89
C ASP A 231 -4.18 52.45 7.29
N THR A 232 -4.12 52.85 6.01
CA THR A 232 -3.16 53.81 5.41
C THR A 232 -3.25 53.65 3.90
N HIS A 233 -4.16 54.37 3.24
CA HIS A 233 -3.97 54.93 1.89
C HIS A 233 -5.22 55.74 1.53
N GLN A 234 -5.30 56.95 2.08
CA GLN A 234 -6.03 58.02 1.43
C GLN A 234 -5.25 58.43 0.18
N GLY A 235 -5.88 58.37 -0.99
CA GLY A 235 -5.38 59.03 -2.20
C GLY A 235 -5.22 58.17 -3.45
N ALA A 236 -6.30 57.59 -3.97
CA ALA A 236 -6.44 57.31 -5.41
C ALA A 236 -7.92 57.19 -5.81
N PRO A 237 -8.34 57.71 -6.98
CA PRO A 237 -9.74 57.78 -7.36
C PRO A 237 -10.29 56.41 -7.80
N SER A 238 -11.27 55.92 -7.03
CA SER A 238 -11.89 54.59 -7.12
C SER A 238 -13.16 54.53 -8.00
N SER A 239 -13.37 55.51 -8.90
CA SER A 239 -14.60 55.62 -9.68
C SER A 239 -14.67 54.71 -10.93
N PHE A 240 -13.56 54.11 -11.37
CA PHE A 240 -13.56 53.29 -12.60
C PHE A 240 -13.78 51.79 -12.35
N LEU A 241 -13.20 51.22 -11.28
CA LEU A 241 -13.29 49.78 -10.99
C LEU A 241 -14.62 49.37 -10.32
N SER A 242 -15.27 50.31 -9.62
CA SER A 242 -16.60 50.09 -9.04
C SER A 242 -17.71 50.07 -10.10
N ALA A 243 -17.51 50.75 -11.23
CA ALA A 243 -18.43 50.73 -12.38
C ALA A 243 -18.29 49.46 -13.23
N LEU A 244 -17.08 48.89 -13.33
CA LEU A 244 -16.84 47.65 -14.08
C LEU A 244 -17.44 46.40 -13.39
N ARG A 245 -17.54 46.41 -12.05
CA ARG A 245 -18.05 45.28 -11.27
C ARG A 245 -19.57 45.06 -11.39
N LYS A 246 -20.32 46.06 -11.87
CA LYS A 246 -21.79 46.00 -12.02
C LYS A 246 -22.28 45.44 -13.37
N LYS A 247 -21.38 45.03 -14.28
CA LYS A 247 -21.75 44.60 -15.65
C LYS A 247 -21.43 43.14 -16.01
N LEU A 248 -21.03 42.29 -15.06
CA LEU A 248 -20.81 40.85 -15.31
C LEU A 248 -21.96 40.02 -14.68
N PRO A 249 -22.76 39.28 -15.48
CA PRO A 249 -23.95 38.57 -15.02
C PRO A 249 -23.61 37.16 -14.50
N PHE A 250 -22.61 37.04 -13.62
CA PHE A 250 -22.15 35.74 -13.11
C PHE A 250 -21.78 35.80 -11.62
N PHE A 251 -22.66 36.37 -10.81
CA PHE A 251 -22.63 36.15 -9.36
C PHE A 251 -23.97 35.56 -8.94
N PRO A 252 -23.99 34.34 -8.37
CA PRO A 252 -25.23 33.73 -7.92
C PRO A 252 -25.84 34.54 -6.76
N SER A 253 -27.16 34.65 -6.83
CA SER A 253 -28.04 35.30 -5.86
C SER A 253 -27.84 34.74 -4.45
N LYS A 254 -27.78 35.64 -3.46
CA LYS A 254 -27.95 35.30 -2.04
C LYS A 254 -29.40 34.87 -1.82
N GLU A 255 -29.70 33.58 -1.89
CA GLU A 255 -31.00 33.08 -1.44
C GLU A 255 -30.89 31.65 -0.89
N SER A 256 -31.44 31.50 0.34
CA SER A 256 -31.52 30.30 1.18
C SER A 256 -30.25 29.86 1.93
N ALA A 257 -29.83 30.69 2.88
CA ALA A 257 -29.10 30.22 4.06
C ALA A 257 -30.05 29.41 4.95
N ALA A 258 -30.31 28.15 4.56
CA ALA A 258 -30.65 27.14 5.53
C ALA A 258 -29.36 26.85 6.31
N GLU A 259 -29.36 27.23 7.57
CA GLU A 259 -28.26 27.22 8.51
C GLU A 259 -27.76 25.78 8.79
N GLN A 260 -27.09 25.16 7.82
CA GLN A 260 -26.14 24.11 8.10
C GLN A 260 -24.94 24.82 8.74
N LYS A 261 -24.63 24.49 10.00
CA LYS A 261 -23.40 24.91 10.67
C LYS A 261 -22.21 24.39 9.85
N GLU A 262 -21.77 25.18 8.88
CA GLU A 262 -20.56 24.94 8.11
C GLU A 262 -19.37 25.02 9.06
N GLU A 263 -18.67 23.89 9.22
CA GLU A 263 -17.49 23.81 10.08
C GLU A 263 -16.32 24.44 9.33
N VAL A 264 -16.15 25.76 9.49
CA VAL A 264 -14.96 26.45 9.01
C VAL A 264 -13.78 26.01 9.87
N LYS A 265 -12.87 25.21 9.31
CA LYS A 265 -11.65 24.82 10.02
C LYS A 265 -10.53 25.77 9.63
N HIS A 266 -9.95 26.40 10.65
CA HIS A 266 -8.71 27.13 10.49
C HIS A 266 -7.56 26.12 10.47
N ILE A 267 -7.01 25.89 9.29
CA ILE A 267 -5.87 25.01 9.10
C ILE A 267 -4.79 25.90 8.50
N MET A 268 -3.72 26.12 9.27
CA MET A 268 -2.48 26.68 8.74
C MET A 268 -2.56 28.11 8.18
N GLY A 269 -3.36 28.98 8.81
CA GLY A 269 -3.49 30.39 8.41
C GLY A 269 -4.59 30.65 7.37
N HIS A 270 -5.21 29.59 6.86
CA HIS A 270 -6.29 29.64 5.90
C HIS A 270 -7.58 29.07 6.51
N TYR A 271 -8.71 29.65 6.13
CA TYR A 271 -10.03 29.19 6.53
C TYR A 271 -10.57 28.29 5.43
N TYR A 272 -10.70 26.99 5.73
CA TYR A 272 -11.33 26.05 4.82
C TYR A 272 -12.80 25.90 5.20
N ARG A 273 -13.67 26.14 4.22
CA ARG A 273 -15.07 25.76 4.31
C ARG A 273 -15.22 24.35 3.75
N PHE A 274 -15.70 23.44 4.59
CA PHE A 274 -16.06 22.10 4.18
C PHE A 274 -17.58 22.04 3.98
N GLU A 275 -18.00 21.76 2.75
CA GLU A 275 -19.40 21.40 2.48
C GLU A 275 -19.61 19.94 2.88
N ASN A 276 -20.68 19.67 3.64
CA ASN A 276 -21.08 18.30 3.95
C ASN A 276 -21.75 17.62 2.74
N ASP A 277 -21.13 17.70 1.57
CA ASP A 277 -21.58 17.01 0.38
C ASP A 277 -20.89 15.64 0.29
N LYS A 278 -21.70 14.58 0.45
CA LYS A 278 -21.26 13.18 0.38
C LYS A 278 -21.39 12.57 -1.02
N THR A 279 -21.76 13.37 -2.02
CA THR A 279 -21.86 12.92 -3.41
C THR A 279 -20.48 12.67 -4.01
N PHE A 280 -20.38 11.69 -4.90
CA PHE A 280 -19.12 11.32 -5.52
C PHE A 280 -18.78 12.25 -6.70
N ASP A 281 -17.69 13.02 -6.59
CA ASP A 281 -17.07 13.75 -7.69
C ASP A 281 -15.94 12.93 -8.31
N PHE A 282 -16.22 12.41 -9.51
CA PHE A 282 -15.24 11.66 -10.29
C PHE A 282 -14.06 12.52 -10.78
N THR A 283 -14.27 13.80 -11.04
CA THR A 283 -13.24 14.72 -11.54
C THR A 283 -12.22 15.01 -10.45
N GLU A 284 -12.69 15.27 -9.23
CA GLU A 284 -11.85 15.45 -8.05
C GLU A 284 -11.05 14.18 -7.77
N TYR A 285 -11.71 13.02 -7.72
CA TYR A 285 -11.07 11.72 -7.53
C TYR A 285 -9.92 11.49 -8.52
N VAL A 286 -10.17 11.66 -9.83
CA VAL A 286 -9.15 11.45 -10.86
C VAL A 286 -8.00 12.45 -10.72
N THR A 287 -8.30 13.70 -10.37
CA THR A 287 -7.29 14.75 -10.22
C THR A 287 -6.35 14.45 -9.05
N CYS A 288 -6.89 14.09 -7.89
CA CYS A 288 -6.13 13.71 -6.70
C CYS A 288 -5.29 12.44 -6.94
N ALA A 289 -5.93 11.38 -7.47
CA ALA A 289 -5.25 10.13 -7.76
C ALA A 289 -4.13 10.30 -8.80
N LYS A 290 -4.34 11.11 -9.84
CA LYS A 290 -3.32 11.42 -10.85
C LYS A 290 -2.15 12.18 -10.26
N LYS A 291 -2.40 13.21 -9.44
CA LYS A 291 -1.35 14.00 -8.78
C LYS A 291 -0.47 13.13 -7.88
N ASP A 292 -1.07 12.27 -7.05
CA ASP A 292 -0.32 11.36 -6.19
C ASP A 292 0.40 10.25 -6.99
N SER A 293 -0.20 9.77 -8.09
CA SER A 293 0.44 8.78 -8.99
C SER A 293 1.71 9.35 -9.61
N ILE A 294 1.65 10.57 -10.15
CA ILE A 294 2.83 11.26 -10.73
C ILE A 294 3.91 11.44 -9.66
N ARG A 295 3.53 11.86 -8.45
CA ARG A 295 4.47 12.00 -7.33
C ARG A 295 5.15 10.67 -7.01
N LYS A 296 4.39 9.57 -6.86
CA LYS A 296 4.95 8.24 -6.57
C LYS A 296 5.87 7.76 -7.70
N ILE A 297 5.53 8.01 -8.96
CA ILE A 297 6.41 7.68 -10.09
C ILE A 297 7.71 8.48 -10.00
N LEU A 298 7.67 9.79 -9.73
CA LEU A 298 8.88 10.62 -9.72
C LEU A 298 9.76 10.38 -8.49
N VAL A 299 9.15 10.16 -7.33
CA VAL A 299 9.85 10.11 -6.03
C VAL A 299 10.11 8.68 -5.57
N ASP A 300 9.12 7.79 -5.69
CA ASP A 300 9.20 6.44 -5.11
C ASP A 300 9.74 5.42 -6.12
N LEU A 301 9.54 5.59 -7.43
CA LEU A 301 10.04 4.65 -8.44
C LEU A 301 11.57 4.48 -8.41
N PRO A 302 12.41 5.53 -8.30
CA PRO A 302 13.87 5.33 -8.24
C PRO A 302 14.30 4.46 -7.07
N ASP A 303 13.65 4.63 -5.92
CA ASP A 303 13.90 3.80 -4.74
C ASP A 303 13.37 2.38 -4.96
N VAL A 304 12.16 2.21 -5.50
CA VAL A 304 11.61 0.89 -5.88
C VAL A 304 12.56 0.15 -6.81
N MET A 305 13.13 0.83 -7.81
CA MET A 305 14.11 0.24 -8.73
C MET A 305 15.39 -0.17 -7.99
N ARG A 306 15.93 0.71 -7.12
CA ARG A 306 17.15 0.45 -6.34
C ARG A 306 16.98 -0.73 -5.39
N TYR A 307 15.96 -0.70 -4.53
CA TYR A 307 15.65 -1.78 -3.59
C TYR A 307 15.30 -3.06 -4.35
N GLY A 308 14.57 -2.94 -5.47
CA GLY A 308 14.22 -4.07 -6.32
C GLY A 308 15.45 -4.74 -6.92
N PHE A 309 16.41 -3.96 -7.41
CA PHE A 309 17.66 -4.51 -7.92
C PHE A 309 18.44 -5.24 -6.83
N MET A 310 18.63 -4.61 -5.67
CA MET A 310 19.35 -5.22 -4.55
C MET A 310 18.70 -6.52 -4.07
N PHE A 311 17.39 -6.51 -3.90
CA PHE A 311 16.64 -7.66 -3.41
C PHE A 311 16.55 -8.80 -4.45
N TRP A 312 16.20 -8.49 -5.68
CA TRP A 312 15.98 -9.51 -6.70
C TRP A 312 17.28 -10.08 -7.27
N SER A 313 18.37 -9.31 -7.32
CA SER A 313 19.66 -9.81 -7.80
C SER A 313 20.18 -11.01 -7.02
N LEU A 314 19.94 -11.04 -5.70
CA LEU A 314 20.26 -12.19 -4.84
C LEU A 314 19.39 -13.42 -5.15
N ASN A 315 18.20 -13.20 -5.69
CA ASN A 315 17.21 -14.24 -5.99
C ASN A 315 17.29 -14.78 -7.42
N TRP A 316 18.03 -14.15 -8.33
CA TRP A 316 18.11 -14.59 -9.72
C TRP A 316 18.72 -15.97 -9.89
N LEU A 317 19.76 -16.29 -9.11
CA LEU A 317 20.42 -17.59 -9.20
C LEU A 317 19.50 -18.71 -8.66
N PRO A 318 18.93 -18.62 -7.44
CA PRO A 318 17.86 -19.53 -7.00
C PRO A 318 16.76 -19.71 -8.04
N LEU A 319 16.18 -18.60 -8.52
CA LEU A 319 15.02 -18.61 -9.39
C LEU A 319 15.29 -19.28 -10.75
N PHE A 320 16.39 -18.95 -11.43
CA PHE A 320 16.62 -19.42 -12.80
C PHE A 320 17.50 -20.66 -12.89
N TYR A 321 18.42 -20.86 -11.96
CA TYR A 321 19.41 -21.93 -12.01
C TYR A 321 19.01 -23.15 -11.17
N TYR A 322 18.50 -22.95 -9.95
CA TYR A 322 18.20 -24.05 -9.02
C TYR A 322 16.74 -24.50 -9.05
N VAL A 323 15.79 -23.58 -9.30
CA VAL A 323 14.36 -23.89 -9.26
C VAL A 323 13.85 -24.38 -10.62
N PRO A 324 13.11 -25.52 -10.67
CA PRO A 324 12.46 -26.00 -11.88
C PRO A 324 11.49 -24.98 -12.48
N GLY A 325 11.37 -24.95 -13.81
CA GLY A 325 10.57 -23.94 -14.53
C GLY A 325 9.15 -23.75 -14.00
N HIS A 326 8.43 -24.84 -13.70
CA HIS A 326 7.06 -24.79 -13.19
C HIS A 326 6.93 -24.28 -11.75
N PHE A 327 8.02 -24.29 -10.96
CA PHE A 327 8.06 -23.77 -9.59
C PHE A 327 8.54 -22.32 -9.51
N ARG A 328 9.06 -21.73 -10.60
CA ARG A 328 9.69 -20.41 -10.52
C ARG A 328 8.77 -19.31 -10.04
N LEU A 329 7.53 -19.30 -10.53
CA LEU A 329 6.58 -18.29 -10.08
C LEU A 329 6.15 -18.52 -8.63
N ALA A 330 5.94 -19.77 -8.22
CA ALA A 330 5.67 -20.11 -6.82
C ALA A 330 6.82 -19.72 -5.88
N TYR A 331 8.07 -19.95 -6.28
CA TYR A 331 9.25 -19.47 -5.55
C TYR A 331 9.28 -17.93 -5.50
N SER A 332 9.07 -17.27 -6.63
CA SER A 332 9.02 -15.81 -6.71
C SER A 332 7.94 -15.26 -5.78
N GLN A 333 6.78 -15.90 -5.69
CA GLN A 333 5.72 -15.55 -4.76
C GLN A 333 6.16 -15.76 -3.30
N ALA A 334 6.78 -16.88 -2.93
CA ALA A 334 7.26 -17.05 -1.56
C ALA A 334 8.22 -15.92 -1.14
N VAL A 335 9.13 -15.53 -2.04
CA VAL A 335 10.05 -14.39 -1.84
C VAL A 335 9.32 -13.04 -1.89
N GLN A 336 8.23 -12.95 -2.65
CA GLN A 336 7.38 -11.77 -2.79
C GLN A 336 6.80 -11.32 -1.45
N VAL A 337 6.63 -12.18 -0.43
CA VAL A 337 6.19 -11.75 0.91
C VAL A 337 7.07 -10.61 1.43
N VAL A 338 8.39 -10.80 1.35
CA VAL A 338 9.38 -9.81 1.81
C VAL A 338 9.36 -8.58 0.89
N TRP A 339 9.29 -8.80 -0.42
CA TRP A 339 9.21 -7.70 -1.39
C TRP A 339 7.95 -6.85 -1.22
N SER A 340 6.79 -7.45 -0.96
CA SER A 340 5.54 -6.77 -0.64
C SER A 340 5.69 -5.94 0.63
N GLY A 341 6.42 -6.43 1.63
CA GLY A 341 6.78 -5.64 2.81
C GLY A 341 7.61 -4.40 2.47
N ILE A 342 8.66 -4.57 1.66
CA ILE A 342 9.49 -3.45 1.18
C ILE A 342 8.65 -2.45 0.38
N MET A 343 7.85 -2.93 -0.57
CA MET A 343 6.99 -2.09 -1.41
C MET A 343 5.95 -1.35 -0.58
N SER A 344 5.28 -2.04 0.35
CA SER A 344 4.31 -1.41 1.23
C SER A 344 4.97 -0.32 2.07
N HIS A 345 6.14 -0.58 2.65
CA HIS A 345 6.94 0.45 3.33
C HIS A 345 7.29 1.63 2.41
N LEU A 346 7.77 1.40 1.19
CA LEU A 346 8.16 2.47 0.26
C LEU A 346 6.97 3.34 -0.16
N LEU A 347 5.84 2.73 -0.55
CA LEU A 347 4.62 3.46 -0.94
C LEU A 347 4.00 4.20 0.25
N HIS A 348 4.22 3.66 1.44
CA HIS A 348 3.67 4.16 2.68
C HIS A 348 4.77 4.68 3.62
N ARG A 349 5.84 5.31 3.14
CA ARG A 349 6.72 6.13 4.02
C ARG A 349 6.43 7.61 3.84
N GLY A 350 6.26 8.05 2.60
CA GLY A 350 6.02 9.44 2.25
C GLY A 350 4.63 9.92 2.62
N GLY A 351 3.57 9.14 2.34
CA GLY A 351 2.19 9.63 2.42
C GLY A 351 1.71 10.16 3.78
N ALA A 352 2.26 9.74 4.93
CA ALA A 352 1.86 10.30 6.23
C ALA A 352 2.58 11.64 6.48
N ARG A 353 3.90 11.66 6.29
CA ARG A 353 4.72 12.86 6.42
C ARG A 353 4.37 13.91 5.37
N LEU A 354 4.10 13.53 4.12
CA LEU A 354 3.66 14.41 3.05
C LEU A 354 2.19 14.81 3.14
N ARG A 355 1.32 14.10 3.87
CA ARG A 355 -0.04 14.61 4.15
C ARG A 355 -0.03 15.62 5.29
N ALA A 356 0.75 15.35 6.33
CA ALA A 356 1.10 16.36 7.31
C ALA A 356 1.83 17.54 6.64
N ASP A 357 2.76 17.25 5.74
CA ASP A 357 3.56 18.28 5.09
C ASP A 357 2.80 18.98 3.97
N MET A 358 1.88 18.36 3.21
CA MET A 358 1.00 19.06 2.25
C MET A 358 -0.06 19.89 2.97
N GLN A 359 -0.52 19.46 4.14
CA GLN A 359 -1.23 20.35 5.06
C GLN A 359 -0.35 21.57 5.42
N THR A 360 0.98 21.43 5.50
CA THR A 360 1.91 22.55 5.77
C THR A 360 2.58 23.22 4.54
N LEU A 361 2.57 22.64 3.34
CA LEU A 361 3.32 23.09 2.15
C LEU A 361 2.44 23.92 1.24
N ASP A 362 1.11 23.80 1.36
CA ASP A 362 0.21 24.91 1.00
C ASP A 362 0.61 26.21 1.73
N MET A 363 1.23 26.14 2.93
CA MET A 363 1.73 27.36 3.59
C MET A 363 2.99 27.96 2.95
N LYS A 364 3.84 27.16 2.31
CA LYS A 364 5.14 27.66 1.80
C LYS A 364 5.09 28.08 0.33
N GLN A 365 4.11 27.61 -0.43
CA GLN A 365 3.93 28.05 -1.82
C GLN A 365 3.23 29.39 -1.97
N TYR A 366 2.67 29.99 -0.90
CA TYR A 366 2.09 31.34 -0.96
C TYR A 366 2.79 32.42 -0.13
N THR A 367 3.84 32.10 0.65
CA THR A 367 4.52 33.12 1.48
C THR A 367 6.01 33.39 1.17
N GLY A 368 6.69 32.70 0.24
CA GLY A 368 8.03 33.19 -0.11
C GLY A 368 9.01 32.34 -0.92
N ALA A 369 8.68 31.89 -2.13
CA ALA A 369 9.69 31.31 -3.03
C ALA A 369 9.70 31.87 -4.47
N TYR A 370 8.92 32.91 -4.76
CA TYR A 370 9.15 33.81 -5.90
C TYR A 370 10.12 34.96 -5.59
N ALA A 371 10.71 34.99 -4.39
CA ALA A 371 11.42 36.17 -3.90
C ALA A 371 12.93 36.02 -3.67
N ARG A 372 13.58 34.84 -3.71
CA ARG A 372 14.98 34.79 -3.23
C ARG A 372 15.94 33.66 -3.64
N ALA A 373 15.74 32.95 -4.74
CA ALA A 373 16.74 31.95 -5.20
C ALA A 373 17.05 31.99 -6.70
N THR A 374 16.99 33.18 -7.32
CA THR A 374 17.54 33.44 -8.67
C THR A 374 18.40 34.71 -8.72
N ILE A 375 18.82 35.24 -7.56
CA ILE A 375 19.87 36.26 -7.47
C ILE A 375 20.73 35.95 -6.24
N ARG A 376 21.68 35.02 -6.41
CA ARG A 376 23.09 35.14 -6.02
C ARG A 376 23.85 33.89 -6.44
#